data_AF-A0A522R2K8-F1
#
_entry.id   AF-A0A522R2K8-F1
#
_cell.length_a   1.000
_cell.length_b   1.000
_cell.length_c   1.000
_cell.angle_alpha   90.00
_cell.angle_beta   90.00
_cell.angle_gamma   90.00
#
_symmetry.space_group_name_H-M   'P 1'
#
loop_
_entity.id
_entity.type
_entity.pdbx_description
1 polymer ?
#
loop_
_entity_poly.entity_id
_entity_poly.type
_entity_poly.pdbx_seq_one_letter_code
_entity_poly.pdbx_strand_id
1 'polypeptide(L)' 'MTAPDGLPPLREVIERYGLAAKKSLGQNFLLDLNLTGKIARHAGDLSSMTVIEIGPGPGGLTRALLLN' A
#
# COMPACT_ATOMS: atom_id res chain seq x y z
N MET A 1 -0.74 6.34 -17.05
CA MET A 1 0.59 6.63 -16.45
C MET A 1 0.82 5.61 -15.34
N THR A 2 1.92 4.88 -15.39
CA THR A 2 2.34 3.91 -14.37
C THR A 2 2.87 4.63 -13.13
N ALA A 3 2.69 4.03 -11.95
CA ALA A 3 3.30 4.51 -10.72
C ALA A 3 4.82 4.19 -10.69
N PRO A 4 5.60 4.78 -9.77
CA PRO A 4 7.07 4.57 -9.70
C PRO A 4 7.50 3.11 -9.51
N ASP A 5 6.61 2.25 -8.99
CA ASP A 5 6.77 0.80 -8.87
C ASP A 5 6.52 0.03 -10.19
N GLY A 6 6.21 0.72 -11.30
CA GLY A 6 5.85 0.10 -12.58
C GLY A 6 4.44 -0.50 -12.60
N LEU A 7 3.66 -0.37 -11.52
CA LEU A 7 2.31 -0.91 -11.42
C LEU A 7 1.26 0.14 -11.82
N PRO A 8 0.02 -0.29 -12.13
CA PRO A 8 -1.10 0.64 -12.29
C PRO A 8 -1.31 1.46 -11.01
N PRO A 9 -1.77 2.73 -11.13
CA PRO A 9 -2.18 3.54 -10.00
C PRO A 9 -3.15 2.80 -9.08
N LEU A 10 -3.05 3.00 -7.76
CA LEU A 10 -3.86 2.28 -6.77
C LEU A 10 -5.38 2.43 -7.03
N ARG A 11 -5.81 3.62 -7.47
CA ARG A 11 -7.21 3.87 -7.86
C ARG A 11 -7.69 2.94 -8.97
N GLU A 12 -6.85 2.65 -9.97
CA GLU A 12 -7.20 1.80 -11.11
C GLU A 12 -7.28 0.34 -10.69
N VAL A 13 -6.41 -0.08 -9.76
CA VAL A 13 -6.49 -1.41 -9.15
C VAL A 13 -7.81 -1.55 -8.37
N ILE A 14 -8.15 -0.56 -7.53
CA ILE A 14 -9.39 -0.54 -6.76
C ILE A 14 -10.61 -0.64 -7.66
N GLU A 15 -10.66 0.18 -8.72
CA GLU A 15 -11.77 0.22 -9.67
C GLU A 15 -11.88 -1.10 -10.45
N ARG A 16 -10.77 -1.58 -11.02
CA ARG A 16 -10.74 -2.81 -11.83
C ARG A 16 -11.24 -4.04 -11.06
N TYR A 17 -10.91 -4.13 -9.78
CA TYR A 17 -11.29 -5.28 -8.94
C TYR A 17 -12.51 -5.00 -8.06
N GLY A 18 -13.19 -3.85 -8.21
CA GLY A 18 -14.36 -3.50 -7.42
C GLY A 18 -14.10 -3.51 -5.91
N LEU A 19 -12.90 -3.11 -5.47
CA LEU A 19 -12.51 -3.15 -4.07
C LEU A 19 -13.23 -2.06 -3.28
N ALA A 20 -14.29 -2.43 -2.57
CA ALA A 20 -14.97 -1.55 -1.64
C ALA A 20 -14.54 -1.84 -0.19
N ALA A 21 -14.14 -0.79 0.54
CA ALA A 21 -13.79 -0.91 1.95
C ALA A 21 -15.03 -1.33 2.78
N LYS A 22 -14.91 -2.41 3.54
CA LYS A 22 -15.98 -2.91 4.40
C LYS A 22 -15.82 -2.34 5.82
N LYS A 23 -16.75 -1.48 6.24
CA LYS A 23 -16.77 -0.90 7.60
C LYS A 23 -16.82 -1.96 8.70
N SER A 24 -17.55 -3.06 8.49
CA SER A 24 -17.62 -4.18 9.43
C SER A 24 -16.29 -4.89 9.67
N LEU A 25 -15.34 -4.74 8.75
CA LEU A 25 -13.98 -5.26 8.87
C LEU A 25 -12.98 -4.18 9.30
N GLY A 26 -13.44 -2.98 9.66
CA GLY A 26 -12.58 -1.85 10.04
C GLY A 26 -11.70 -1.32 8.90
N GLN A 27 -11.99 -1.66 7.65
CA GLN A 27 -11.14 -1.29 6.52
C GLN A 27 -11.22 0.21 6.22
N ASN A 28 -10.06 0.87 6.25
CA ASN A 28 -9.85 2.23 5.78
C ASN A 28 -8.60 2.24 4.89
N PHE A 29 -8.76 2.43 3.58
CA PHE A 29 -7.66 2.32 2.64
C PHE A 29 -6.81 3.60 2.62
N LEU A 30 -5.50 3.45 2.79
CA LEU A 30 -4.54 4.54 2.56
C LEU A 30 -4.29 4.70 1.05
N LEU A 31 -4.79 5.80 0.47
CA LEU A 31 -4.67 6.08 -0.97
C LEU A 31 -3.56 7.06 -1.31
N ASP A 32 -3.05 7.80 -0.32
CA ASP A 32 -1.91 8.71 -0.50
C ASP A 32 -0.59 7.95 -0.37
N LEU A 33 0.09 7.77 -1.50
CA LEU A 33 1.38 7.07 -1.56
C LEU A 33 2.51 7.85 -0.87
N ASN A 34 2.38 9.17 -0.69
CA ASN A 34 3.36 9.93 0.09
C ASN A 34 3.26 9.60 1.58
N LEU A 35 2.04 9.37 2.07
CA LEU A 35 1.81 8.95 3.45
C LEU A 35 2.36 7.54 3.68
N THR A 36 2.05 6.58 2.81
CA THR A 36 2.57 5.22 2.95
C THR A 36 4.09 5.17 2.81
N GLY A 37 4.68 5.97 1.91
CA GLY A 37 6.13 6.13 1.80
C GLY A 37 6.79 6.80 3.01
N LYS A 38 6.08 7.66 3.75
CA LYS A 38 6.56 8.17 5.05
C LYS A 38 6.53 7.07 6.12
N ILE A 39 5.44 6.30 6.19
CA ILE A 39 5.30 5.18 7.13
C ILE A 39 6.40 4.15 6.93
N ALA A 40 6.66 3.74 5.68
CA ALA A 40 7.71 2.77 5.35
C ALA A 40 9.10 3.27 5.78
N ARG A 41 9.45 4.53 5.46
CA ARG A 41 10.74 5.12 5.89
C ARG A 41 10.91 5.21 7.40
N HIS A 42 9.83 5.43 8.15
CA HIS A 42 9.87 5.43 9.61
C HIS A 42 10.19 4.06 10.21
N ALA A 43 9.98 2.96 9.47
CA ALA A 43 10.34 1.62 9.91
C ALA A 43 11.86 1.35 9.85
N GLY A 44 12.65 2.22 9.20
CA GLY A 44 14.10 2.09 9.08
C GLY A 44 14.53 1.25 7.87
N ASP A 45 15.75 0.70 7.93
CA ASP A 45 16.28 -0.22 6.91
C ASP A 45 15.65 -1.60 7.07
N LEU A 46 14.94 -2.04 6.03
CA LEU A 46 14.22 -3.31 6.00
C LEU A 46 14.88 -4.34 5.06
N SER A 47 16.01 -4.01 4.43
CA SER A 47 16.62 -4.79 3.34
C SER A 47 16.96 -6.25 3.70
N SER A 48 17.19 -6.53 4.98
CA SER A 48 17.53 -7.87 5.51
C SER A 48 16.48 -8.40 6.50
N MET A 49 15.33 -7.74 6.59
CA MET A 49 14.28 -8.08 7.55
C MET A 49 13.14 -8.85 6.89
N THR A 50 12.49 -9.71 7.66
CA THR A 50 11.18 -10.25 7.29
C THR A 50 10.10 -9.29 7.77
N VAL A 51 9.34 -8.72 6.83
CA VAL A 51 8.25 -7.79 7.13
C VAL A 51 6.92 -8.52 7.14
N ILE A 52 6.12 -8.32 8.19
CA ILE A 52 4.77 -8.87 8.32
C ILE A 52 3.78 -7.71 8.26
N GLU A 53 3.05 -7.59 7.16
CA GLU A 53 1.97 -6.61 6.99
C GLU A 53 0.61 -7.25 7.30
N ILE A 54 -0.14 -6.68 8.24
CA ILE A 54 -1.48 -7.13 8.60
C ILE A 54 -2.51 -6.18 7.99
N GLY A 55 -3.41 -6.72 7.17
CA GLY A 55 -4.48 -5.94 6.53
C GLY A 55 -3.99 -5.02 5.40
N PRO A 56 -3.35 -5.55 4.33
CA PRO A 56 -2.75 -4.74 3.27
C PRO A 56 -3.76 -3.92 2.43
N GLY A 57 -5.04 -4.30 2.47
CA GLY A 57 -6.09 -3.64 1.69
C GLY A 57 -5.74 -3.63 0.19
N PRO A 58 -5.79 -2.48 -0.50
CA PRO A 58 -5.41 -2.37 -1.92
C PRO A 58 -3.89 -2.38 -2.17
N GLY A 59 -3.06 -2.51 -1.12
CA GLY A 59 -1.61 -2.66 -1.24
C GLY A 59 -0.82 -1.35 -1.28
N GLY A 60 -1.39 -0.24 -0.78
CA GLY A 60 -0.71 1.07 -0.78
C GLY A 60 0.53 1.10 0.13
N LEU A 61 0.47 0.44 1.30
CA LEU A 61 1.62 0.30 2.20
C LEU A 61 2.55 -0.82 1.74
N THR A 62 2.01 -1.95 1.29
CA THR A 62 2.80 -3.04 0.65
C THR A 62 3.78 -2.51 -0.40
N ARG A 63 3.29 -1.68 -1.33
CA ARG A 63 4.14 -1.07 -2.38
C ARG A 63 5.22 -0.17 -1.81
N ALA A 64 4.88 0.64 -0.80
CA ALA A 64 5.85 1.52 -0.15
C ALA A 64 6.94 0.73 0.59
N LEU A 65 6.59 -0.36 1.27
CA LEU A 65 7.54 -1.23 1.96
C LEU A 65 8.51 -1.93 0.99
N LEU A 66 8.03 -2.33 -0.19
CA LEU A 66 8.86 -2.98 -1.21
C LEU A 66 9.77 -2.00 -2.00
N LEU A 67 9.45 -0.70 -1.96
CA LEU A 67 10.26 0.36 -2.57
C LEU A 67 11.16 1.08 -1.55
N ASN A 68 11.09 0.72 -0.27
CA ASN A 68 11.80 1.38 0.82
C ASN A 68 13.28 0.97 0.87
#